data_AF-A0A7X7R961-F1
#
_entry.id   AF-A0A7X7R961-F1
#
_cell.length_a   1.000
_cell.length_b   1.000
_cell.length_c   1.000
_cell.angle_alpha   90.00
_cell.angle_beta   90.00
_cell.angle_gamma   90.00
#
_symmetry.space_group_name_H-M   'P 1'
#
loop_
_entity.id
_entity.type
_entity.pdbx_description
1 polymer ?
#
loop_
_entity_poly.entity_id
_entity_poly.type
_entity_poly.pdbx_seq_one_letter_code
_entity_poly.pdbx_strand_id
1 'polypeptide(L)'
;MNRTTPLASLLLCSALLAAPAHADEIECNGRMGRVSIDGDVRVPSGRSCTLNGTRIDGNIEVGRSASLMARGVKVDGNIQAEGARQVAVSNSRVGGNIQLDRSGAVRIESVDVDGDIQLFSNRGALRVSRNRVDGNLQCKSNQRAPTGGANRVRGNKEDQCAGL
;
A
#
# COMPACT_ATOMS: atom_id res chain seq x y z
N MET A 1 60.34 -20.08 -51.38
CA MET A 1 59.22 -19.14 -51.63
C MET A 1 57.97 -19.77 -51.06
N ASN A 2 57.37 -19.16 -50.02
CA ASN A 2 55.94 -18.86 -49.89
C ASN A 2 55.59 -18.48 -48.45
N ARG A 3 55.08 -17.24 -48.33
CA ARG A 3 54.48 -16.61 -47.16
C ARG A 3 53.06 -17.15 -46.95
N THR A 4 52.57 -17.21 -45.71
CA THR A 4 51.19 -16.83 -45.34
C THR A 4 51.04 -16.71 -43.81
N THR A 5 50.56 -15.56 -43.36
CA THR A 5 50.17 -15.14 -41.99
C THR A 5 48.81 -15.72 -41.57
N PRO A 6 48.55 -16.00 -40.27
CA PRO A 6 47.18 -16.11 -39.76
C PRO A 6 46.75 -14.89 -38.93
N LEU A 7 45.46 -14.58 -39.11
CA LEU A 7 44.71 -13.42 -38.65
C LEU A 7 44.54 -13.36 -37.13
N ALA A 8 44.64 -12.15 -36.58
CA ALA A 8 44.19 -11.80 -35.23
C ALA A 8 42.65 -11.79 -35.19
N SER A 9 42.06 -12.58 -34.29
CA SER A 9 40.61 -12.65 -34.08
C SER A 9 40.17 -11.61 -33.04
N LEU A 10 39.33 -10.66 -33.45
CA LEU A 10 38.65 -9.71 -32.56
C LEU A 10 37.56 -10.46 -31.76
N LEU A 11 37.73 -10.55 -30.45
CA LEU A 11 36.66 -10.94 -29.52
C LEU A 11 35.66 -9.77 -29.40
N LEU A 12 34.49 -9.90 -30.02
CA LEU A 12 33.35 -9.02 -29.81
C LEU A 12 32.74 -9.32 -28.43
N CYS A 13 32.99 -8.45 -27.45
CA CYS A 13 32.38 -8.55 -26.13
C CYS A 13 30.92 -8.08 -26.21
N SER A 14 29.98 -9.03 -26.26
CA SER A 14 28.54 -8.76 -26.23
C SER A 14 28.14 -8.32 -24.81
N ALA A 15 27.91 -7.04 -24.60
CA ALA A 15 27.34 -6.55 -23.35
C ALA A 15 25.88 -7.02 -23.25
N LEU A 16 25.59 -7.94 -22.32
CA LEU A 16 24.21 -8.24 -21.93
C LEU A 16 23.63 -7.01 -21.22
N LEU A 17 22.74 -6.29 -21.89
CA LEU A 17 21.86 -5.33 -21.26
C LEU A 17 20.81 -6.11 -20.46
N ALA A 18 21.00 -6.24 -19.14
CA ALA A 18 19.95 -6.72 -18.26
C ALA A 18 18.83 -5.66 -18.24
N ALA A 19 17.67 -5.99 -18.80
CA ALA A 19 16.49 -5.15 -18.62
C ALA A 19 16.07 -5.20 -17.13
N PRO A 20 15.68 -4.07 -16.52
CA PRO A 20 15.13 -4.10 -15.18
C PRO A 20 13.86 -4.98 -15.17
N ALA A 21 13.85 -5.99 -14.30
CA ALA A 21 12.64 -6.72 -13.97
C ALA A 21 11.77 -5.80 -13.12
N HIS A 22 10.85 -5.08 -13.75
CA HIS A 22 9.79 -4.40 -13.03
C HIS A 22 8.88 -5.48 -12.49
N ALA A 23 8.72 -5.58 -11.16
CA ALA A 23 7.60 -6.31 -10.59
C ALA A 23 6.33 -5.79 -11.25
N ASP A 24 5.38 -6.68 -11.55
CA ASP A 24 4.13 -6.36 -12.26
C ASP A 24 3.25 -5.43 -11.39
N GLU A 25 3.59 -4.15 -11.33
CA GLU A 25 2.78 -3.11 -10.69
C GLU A 25 1.50 -2.90 -11.51
N ILE A 26 0.36 -3.20 -10.90
CA ILE A 26 -0.94 -3.01 -11.54
C ILE A 26 -1.51 -1.65 -11.17
N GLU A 27 -1.76 -0.81 -12.17
CA GLU A 27 -2.51 0.43 -11.96
C GLU A 27 -4.02 0.16 -11.83
N CYS A 28 -4.59 0.55 -10.69
CA CYS A 28 -6.03 0.54 -10.47
C CYS A 28 -6.63 1.94 -10.68
N ASN A 29 -7.31 2.10 -11.81
CA ASN A 29 -7.97 3.35 -12.21
C ASN A 29 -9.52 3.24 -12.24
N GLY A 30 -10.08 2.20 -11.61
CA GLY A 30 -11.51 1.91 -11.65
C GLY A 30 -11.94 0.92 -10.58
N ARG A 31 -12.50 -0.22 -10.98
CA ARG A 31 -12.98 -1.25 -10.04
C ARG A 31 -12.37 -2.61 -10.38
N MET A 32 -11.94 -3.31 -9.34
CA MET A 32 -11.55 -4.73 -9.40
C MET A 32 -12.43 -5.55 -8.45
N GLY A 33 -12.79 -6.74 -8.90
CA GLY A 33 -13.53 -7.72 -8.11
C GLY A 33 -12.60 -8.71 -7.41
N ARG A 34 -13.09 -9.93 -7.23
CA ARG A 34 -12.33 -11.04 -6.65
C ARG A 34 -11.34 -11.59 -7.68
N VAL A 35 -10.18 -10.94 -7.77
CA VAL A 35 -9.03 -11.35 -8.57
C VAL A 35 -7.81 -11.51 -7.66
N SER A 36 -6.80 -12.25 -8.13
CA SER A 36 -5.50 -12.34 -7.49
C SER A 36 -4.49 -11.53 -8.31
N ILE A 37 -3.65 -10.78 -7.62
CA ILE A 37 -2.58 -9.95 -8.17
C ILE A 37 -1.29 -10.44 -7.54
N ASP A 38 -0.33 -10.83 -8.37
CA ASP A 38 1.04 -11.19 -7.99
C ASP A 38 1.90 -9.93 -8.19
N GLY A 39 2.21 -9.23 -7.10
CA GLY A 39 2.83 -7.91 -7.13
C GLY A 39 1.99 -6.78 -6.53
N ASP A 40 2.40 -5.56 -6.83
CA ASP A 40 1.87 -4.34 -6.19
C ASP A 40 0.67 -3.75 -6.95
N VAL A 41 -0.16 -2.99 -6.24
CA VAL A 41 -1.23 -2.18 -6.83
C VAL A 41 -0.94 -0.70 -6.60
N ARG A 42 -0.90 0.07 -7.69
CA ARG A 42 -0.85 1.53 -7.65
C ARG A 42 -2.23 2.12 -7.89
N VAL A 43 -2.66 3.08 -7.09
CA VAL A 43 -3.77 3.98 -7.45
C VAL A 43 -3.15 5.30 -7.89
N PRO A 44 -3.09 5.61 -9.20
CA PRO A 44 -2.45 6.82 -9.70
C PRO A 44 -3.07 8.10 -9.14
N SER A 45 -2.31 9.18 -9.17
CA SER A 45 -2.74 10.48 -8.65
C SER A 45 -4.08 10.95 -9.23
N GLY A 46 -4.97 11.43 -8.37
CA GLY A 46 -6.31 11.90 -8.74
C GLY A 46 -7.30 10.81 -9.14
N ARG A 47 -6.86 9.56 -9.31
CA ARG A 47 -7.70 8.44 -9.74
C ARG A 47 -8.42 7.80 -8.56
N SER A 48 -9.41 6.97 -8.88
CA SER A 48 -10.20 6.25 -7.88
C SER A 48 -10.13 4.76 -8.17
N CYS A 49 -9.88 3.99 -7.13
CA CYS A 49 -9.82 2.54 -7.17
C CYS A 49 -10.81 1.95 -6.17
N THR A 50 -11.60 0.99 -6.62
CA THR A 50 -12.42 0.15 -5.73
C THR A 50 -11.99 -1.30 -5.86
N LEU A 51 -11.50 -1.89 -4.78
CA LEU A 51 -11.13 -3.30 -4.70
C LEU A 51 -12.20 -4.04 -3.87
N ASN A 52 -12.77 -5.12 -4.41
CA ASN A 52 -13.78 -5.92 -3.73
C ASN A 52 -13.41 -7.41 -3.75
N GLY A 53 -12.95 -7.95 -2.63
CA GLY A 53 -12.55 -9.36 -2.56
C GLY A 53 -11.20 -9.66 -3.23
N THR A 54 -10.44 -8.64 -3.61
CA THR A 54 -9.14 -8.78 -4.30
C THR A 54 -8.07 -9.33 -3.36
N ARG A 55 -7.20 -10.21 -3.86
CA ARG A 55 -6.00 -10.69 -3.17
C ARG A 55 -4.77 -10.10 -3.84
N ILE A 56 -3.86 -9.53 -3.06
CA ILE A 56 -2.65 -8.85 -3.53
C ILE A 56 -1.46 -9.45 -2.78
N ASP A 57 -0.56 -10.12 -3.51
CA ASP A 57 0.73 -10.59 -3.01
C ASP A 57 1.77 -9.47 -3.16
N GLY A 58 1.55 -8.40 -2.40
CA GLY A 58 2.28 -7.15 -2.53
C GLY A 58 1.61 -6.03 -1.74
N ASN A 59 1.93 -4.79 -2.11
CA ASN A 59 1.50 -3.57 -1.46
C ASN A 59 0.39 -2.87 -2.26
N ILE A 60 -0.28 -1.93 -1.60
CA ILE A 60 -1.12 -0.93 -2.26
C ILE A 60 -0.54 0.46 -2.00
N GLU A 61 -0.11 1.15 -3.05
CA GLU A 61 0.31 2.55 -3.00
C GLU A 61 -0.80 3.46 -3.54
N VAL A 62 -1.30 4.38 -2.72
CA VAL A 62 -2.34 5.35 -3.10
C VAL A 62 -1.72 6.72 -3.34
N GLY A 63 -1.76 7.15 -4.59
CA GLY A 63 -1.19 8.42 -5.03
C GLY A 63 -1.91 9.66 -4.50
N ARG A 64 -1.29 10.82 -4.74
CA ARG A 64 -1.80 12.12 -4.32
C ARG A 64 -3.18 12.42 -4.88
N SER A 65 -4.07 12.96 -4.06
CA SER A 65 -5.47 13.26 -4.39
C SER A 65 -6.27 12.06 -4.92
N ALA A 66 -5.74 10.84 -4.82
CA ALA A 66 -6.42 9.62 -5.26
C ALA A 66 -7.40 9.13 -4.20
N SER A 67 -8.23 8.15 -4.55
CA SER A 67 -9.17 7.52 -3.63
C SER A 67 -9.12 6.01 -3.71
N LEU A 68 -8.96 5.35 -2.56
CA LEU A 68 -9.03 3.90 -2.45
C LEU A 68 -10.26 3.50 -1.63
N MET A 69 -11.06 2.58 -2.17
CA MET A 69 -12.10 1.86 -1.45
C MET A 69 -11.82 0.36 -1.52
N ALA A 70 -11.19 -0.19 -0.48
CA ALA A 70 -10.84 -1.59 -0.36
C ALA A 70 -11.81 -2.30 0.59
N ARG A 71 -12.56 -3.28 0.07
CA ARG A 71 -13.52 -4.08 0.86
C ARG A 71 -13.26 -5.56 0.68
N GLY A 72 -13.15 -6.31 1.77
CA GLY A 72 -12.99 -7.77 1.64
C GLY A 72 -11.63 -8.19 1.09
N VAL A 73 -10.62 -7.32 1.13
CA VAL A 73 -9.33 -7.59 0.46
C VAL A 73 -8.36 -8.34 1.38
N LYS A 74 -7.44 -9.09 0.80
CA LYS A 74 -6.24 -9.60 1.47
C LYS A 74 -5.03 -8.95 0.80
N VAL A 75 -4.25 -8.22 1.57
CA VAL A 75 -2.99 -7.61 1.14
C VAL A 75 -1.89 -8.25 1.96
N ASP A 76 -0.92 -8.88 1.31
CA ASP A 76 0.15 -9.56 2.05
C ASP A 76 1.21 -8.55 2.53
N GLY A 77 1.39 -7.43 1.81
CA GLY A 77 2.21 -6.29 2.21
C GLY A 77 1.44 -5.16 2.91
N ASN A 78 1.80 -3.92 2.58
CA ASN A 78 1.30 -2.70 3.22
C ASN A 78 0.22 -1.98 2.40
N ILE A 79 -0.55 -1.12 3.05
CA ILE A 79 -1.33 -0.07 2.39
C ILE A 79 -0.74 1.28 2.76
N GLN A 80 -0.23 2.01 1.78
CA GLN A 80 0.48 3.27 1.99
C GLN A 80 -0.16 4.40 1.18
N ALA A 81 -0.26 5.58 1.78
CA ALA A 81 -0.74 6.78 1.10
C ALA A 81 -0.05 8.04 1.61
N GLU A 82 0.35 8.89 0.68
CA GLU A 82 0.81 10.25 0.99
C GLU A 82 -0.04 11.28 0.22
N GLY A 83 -0.85 12.04 0.95
CA GLY A 83 -1.69 13.07 0.35
C GLY A 83 -2.88 12.53 -0.46
N ALA A 84 -3.38 11.34 -0.16
CA ALA A 84 -4.59 10.81 -0.79
C ALA A 84 -5.82 11.65 -0.42
N ARG A 85 -6.82 11.71 -1.30
CA ARG A 85 -8.10 12.38 -1.02
C ARG A 85 -8.94 11.56 -0.03
N GLN A 86 -8.96 10.24 -0.21
CA GLN A 86 -9.71 9.33 0.66
C GLN A 86 -9.09 7.94 0.66
N VAL A 87 -9.01 7.31 1.83
CA VAL A 87 -8.69 5.89 1.95
C VAL A 87 -9.70 5.21 2.87
N ALA A 88 -10.41 4.22 2.34
CA ALA A 88 -11.37 3.41 3.10
C ALA A 88 -11.02 1.93 2.96
N VAL A 89 -10.66 1.29 4.06
CA VAL A 89 -10.34 -0.15 4.13
C VAL A 89 -11.33 -0.80 5.09
N SER A 90 -12.01 -1.86 4.65
CA SER A 90 -12.96 -2.56 5.53
C SER A 90 -13.16 -4.04 5.25
N ASN A 91 -13.39 -4.80 6.34
CA ASN A 91 -13.58 -6.26 6.29
C ASN A 91 -12.40 -6.94 5.58
N SER A 92 -11.17 -6.58 5.93
CA SER A 92 -9.96 -6.94 5.18
C SER A 92 -8.88 -7.51 6.08
N ARG A 93 -7.84 -8.08 5.47
CA ARG A 93 -6.58 -8.45 6.13
C ARG A 93 -5.42 -7.74 5.45
N VAL A 94 -4.50 -7.20 6.26
CA VAL A 94 -3.26 -6.56 5.82
C VAL A 94 -2.11 -7.20 6.59
N GLY A 95 -1.21 -7.91 5.89
CA GLY A 95 -0.07 -8.61 6.49
C GLY A 95 1.05 -7.68 6.95
N GLY A 96 1.09 -6.47 6.41
CA GLY A 96 1.98 -5.40 6.87
C GLY A 96 1.24 -4.31 7.66
N ASN A 97 1.58 -3.07 7.34
CA ASN A 97 1.08 -1.86 8.00
C ASN A 97 0.05 -1.14 7.14
N ILE A 98 -0.77 -0.31 7.79
CA ILE A 98 -1.55 0.73 7.12
C ILE A 98 -0.96 2.09 7.52
N GLN A 99 -0.32 2.78 6.57
CA GLN A 99 0.39 4.04 6.81
C GLN A 99 -0.19 5.14 5.93
N LEU A 100 -0.91 6.08 6.55
CA LEU A 100 -1.62 7.15 5.84
C LEU A 100 -1.17 8.50 6.37
N ASP A 101 -0.44 9.23 5.52
CA ASP A 101 0.15 10.51 5.85
C ASP A 101 -0.42 11.64 4.98
N ARG A 102 -0.62 12.82 5.59
CA ARG A 102 -1.10 14.05 4.93
C ARG A 102 -2.37 13.89 4.09
N SER A 103 -3.18 12.86 4.33
CA SER A 103 -4.33 12.48 3.51
C SER A 103 -5.63 13.15 4.00
N GLY A 104 -6.68 13.05 3.19
CA GLY A 104 -8.02 13.54 3.49
C GLY A 104 -8.78 12.60 4.43
N ALA A 105 -9.94 12.10 3.98
CA ALA A 105 -10.79 11.25 4.80
C ALA A 105 -10.22 9.82 4.92
N VAL A 106 -10.20 9.27 6.13
CA VAL A 106 -9.73 7.91 6.40
C VAL A 106 -10.80 7.12 7.14
N ARG A 107 -11.09 5.91 6.66
CA ARG A 107 -11.89 4.93 7.40
C ARG A 107 -11.19 3.57 7.39
N ILE A 108 -10.83 3.07 8.57
CA ILE A 108 -10.28 1.72 8.75
C ILE A 108 -11.21 0.97 9.71
N GLU A 109 -11.93 -0.02 9.19
CA GLU A 109 -12.98 -0.69 9.94
C GLU A 109 -13.03 -2.20 9.74
N SER A 110 -13.00 -2.96 10.82
CA SER A 110 -13.03 -4.42 10.75
C SER A 110 -11.88 -4.98 9.90
N VAL A 111 -10.67 -4.50 10.18
CA VAL A 111 -9.44 -4.95 9.53
C VAL A 111 -8.56 -5.69 10.53
N ASP A 112 -8.06 -6.85 10.13
CA ASP A 112 -6.95 -7.52 10.80
C ASP A 112 -5.64 -7.00 10.20
N VAL A 113 -4.82 -6.34 11.02
CA VAL A 113 -3.52 -5.78 10.63
C VAL A 113 -2.45 -6.46 11.46
N ASP A 114 -1.53 -7.17 10.79
CA ASP A 114 -0.47 -7.90 11.46
C ASP A 114 0.66 -6.95 11.94
N GLY A 115 0.80 -5.79 11.29
CA GLY A 115 1.67 -4.68 11.72
C GLY A 115 0.93 -3.54 12.44
N ASP A 116 1.33 -2.31 12.12
CA ASP A 116 0.82 -1.07 12.72
C ASP A 116 -0.29 -0.40 11.87
N ILE A 117 -1.12 0.40 12.54
CA ILE A 117 -1.92 1.44 11.89
C ILE A 117 -1.34 2.79 12.28
N GLN A 118 -0.89 3.56 11.28
CA GLN A 118 -0.23 4.85 11.46
C GLN A 118 -0.95 5.94 10.67
N LEU A 119 -1.57 6.89 11.37
CA LEU A 119 -2.30 8.01 10.78
C LEU A 119 -1.63 9.32 11.15
N PHE A 120 -0.94 9.95 10.20
CA PHE A 120 -0.17 11.16 10.46
C PHE A 120 -0.63 12.35 9.63
N SER A 121 -0.74 13.52 10.26
CA SER A 121 -0.97 14.80 9.57
C SER A 121 -2.19 14.85 8.64
N ASN A 122 -3.18 13.97 8.85
CA ASN A 122 -4.35 13.89 7.99
C ASN A 122 -5.32 15.05 8.29
N ARG A 123 -6.01 15.52 7.25
CA ARG A 123 -6.82 16.76 7.28
C ARG A 123 -8.33 16.49 7.20
N GLY A 124 -8.74 15.26 6.86
CA GLY A 124 -10.14 14.88 6.77
C GLY A 124 -10.70 14.24 8.04
N ALA A 125 -11.94 13.76 7.96
CA ALA A 125 -12.54 12.94 9.01
C ALA A 125 -11.82 11.58 9.09
N LEU A 126 -11.44 11.17 10.30
CA LEU A 126 -10.76 9.91 10.56
C LEU A 126 -11.63 9.02 11.45
N ARG A 127 -11.88 7.80 10.99
CA ARG A 127 -12.59 6.77 11.76
C ARG A 127 -11.78 5.47 11.78
N VAL A 128 -11.45 5.02 12.98
CA VAL A 128 -10.72 3.76 13.22
C VAL A 128 -11.51 2.94 14.23
N SER A 129 -12.13 1.85 13.78
CA SER A 129 -13.02 1.08 14.66
C SER A 129 -13.02 -0.42 14.36
N ARG A 130 -13.19 -1.24 15.40
CA ARG A 130 -13.35 -2.70 15.27
C ARG A 130 -12.17 -3.41 14.60
N ASN A 131 -10.97 -2.85 14.69
CA ASN A 131 -9.77 -3.46 14.11
C ASN A 131 -9.08 -4.37 15.14
N ARG A 132 -8.37 -5.39 14.63
CA ARG A 132 -7.37 -6.13 15.37
C ARG A 132 -6.00 -5.70 14.84
N VAL A 133 -5.16 -5.19 15.71
CA VAL A 133 -3.83 -4.68 15.35
C VAL A 133 -2.81 -5.41 16.21
N ASP A 134 -1.92 -6.14 15.56
CA ASP A 134 -0.90 -6.91 16.27
C ASP A 134 0.33 -6.07 16.63
N GLY A 135 0.55 -4.94 15.93
CA GLY A 135 1.44 -3.86 16.33
C GLY A 135 0.74 -2.76 17.14
N ASN A 136 1.06 -1.51 16.83
CA ASN A 136 0.59 -0.28 17.46
C ASN A 136 -0.50 0.42 16.63
N LEU A 137 -1.32 1.22 17.32
CA LEU A 137 -2.23 2.17 16.71
C LEU A 137 -1.77 3.60 17.05
N GLN A 138 -1.15 4.27 16.09
CA GLN A 138 -0.48 5.57 16.28
C GLN A 138 -1.13 6.66 15.46
N CYS A 139 -1.54 7.75 16.10
CA CYS A 139 -2.22 8.85 15.42
C CYS A 139 -1.70 10.19 15.87
N LYS A 140 -0.92 10.85 15.02
CA LYS A 140 -0.14 12.03 15.37
C LYS A 140 -0.37 13.19 14.42
N SER A 141 -0.52 14.39 14.98
CA SER A 141 -0.67 15.64 14.23
C SER A 141 -1.82 15.67 13.22
N ASN A 142 -2.80 14.79 13.33
CA ASN A 142 -4.00 14.88 12.51
C ASN A 142 -4.79 16.11 12.92
N GLN A 143 -5.38 16.80 11.95
CA GLN A 143 -6.12 18.05 12.19
C GLN A 143 -7.27 17.87 13.19
N ARG A 144 -7.90 16.69 13.18
CA ARG A 144 -8.90 16.27 14.16
C ARG A 144 -8.47 14.92 14.72
N ALA A 145 -8.69 14.72 16.03
CA ALA A 145 -8.48 13.43 16.64
C ALA A 145 -9.38 12.37 15.96
N PRO A 146 -8.87 11.16 15.68
CA PRO A 146 -9.70 10.13 15.11
C PRO A 146 -10.84 9.71 16.04
N THR A 147 -11.94 9.30 15.45
CA THR A 147 -13.11 8.76 16.17
C THR A 147 -13.18 7.25 15.98
N GLY A 148 -13.98 6.57 16.82
CA GLY A 148 -14.19 5.14 16.69
C GLY A 148 -14.19 4.45 18.04
N GLY A 149 -13.77 3.18 18.04
CA GLY A 149 -13.81 2.33 19.22
C GLY A 149 -13.74 0.85 18.88
N ALA A 150 -13.68 0.02 19.92
CA ALA A 150 -13.59 -1.44 19.82
C ALA A 150 -12.36 -1.93 19.04
N ASN A 151 -11.26 -1.18 19.06
CA ASN A 151 -9.98 -1.63 18.53
C ASN A 151 -9.26 -2.51 19.58
N ARG A 152 -8.84 -3.70 19.17
CA ARG A 152 -7.98 -4.58 19.97
C ARG A 152 -6.55 -4.46 19.44
N VAL A 153 -5.69 -3.87 20.23
CA VAL A 153 -4.30 -3.57 19.85
C VAL A 153 -3.40 -4.36 20.80
N ARG A 154 -2.46 -5.16 20.28
CA ARG A 154 -1.50 -5.91 21.10
C ARG A 154 -0.37 -5.01 21.61
N GLY A 155 0.10 -4.09 20.77
CA GLY A 155 0.98 -3.00 21.18
C GLY A 155 0.21 -1.86 21.86
N ASN A 156 0.65 -0.64 21.63
CA ASN A 156 0.08 0.55 22.26
C ASN A 156 -0.90 1.30 21.36
N LYS A 157 -1.82 2.02 22.01
CA LYS A 157 -2.60 3.09 21.39
C LYS A 157 -1.97 4.41 21.79
N GLU A 158 -1.50 5.17 20.81
CA GLU A 158 -0.65 6.32 21.05
C GLU A 158 -1.28 7.62 20.56
N ASP A 159 -0.86 8.72 21.18
CA ASP A 159 -1.23 10.09 20.81
C ASP A 159 -2.76 10.27 20.71
N GLN A 160 -3.24 10.77 19.57
CA GLN A 160 -4.65 11.04 19.33
C GLN A 160 -5.50 9.76 19.26
N CYS A 161 -4.86 8.59 19.22
CA CYS A 161 -5.52 7.29 19.20
C CYS A 161 -5.57 6.58 20.55
N ALA A 162 -5.02 7.18 21.62
CA ALA A 162 -4.99 6.57 22.96
C ALA A 162 -6.37 6.15 23.50
N GLY A 163 -7.46 6.79 23.05
CA GLY A 163 -8.83 6.51 23.49
C GLY A 163 -9.67 5.57 22.60
N LEU A 164 -9.11 4.93 21.57
CA LEU A 164 -9.86 4.14 20.57
C LEU A 164 -9.94 2.63 20.85
#